data_AF-A0A8K0PNK5-F1
#
_entry.id   AF-A0A8K0PNK5-F1
#
_cell.length_a   1.000
_cell.length_b   1.000
_cell.length_c   1.000
_cell.angle_alpha   90.00
_cell.angle_beta   90.00
_cell.angle_gamma   90.00
#
_symmetry.space_group_name_H-M   'P 1'
#
loop_
_entity.id
_entity.type
_entity.pdbx_description
1 polymer ?
#
loop_
_entity_poly.entity_id
_entity_poly.type
_entity_poly.pdbx_seq_one_letter_code
_entity_poly.pdbx_strand_id
1 'polypeptide(L)'
;MRTPSQSALLHAQASGKARLHGLFGGQGNNKHYFDELRVVWDTYAPSVRDFIESLSSVLHTLSQDERVADQYPHGLDVLRWLRSPESESSESIPDNDYLISAPVSFPLIGLLQLAHAKAVCMSLGVGPESFPHVFSGLAGHSQGVVVAAAVATASDWASFLDASIKAITILFWIGSRCQQVFHQHSVSEEMARELESDGHGKASPMLAVVNIQRRQLEAVIQGLNQGLPSDKHASIALANSIYSFVVSGPERTLAALIQTLDATSGGDPRAPARVPYSQRKASPTTRFLPITIPCHCSLLDSALPLIDSDLREICSIPASILRLPV
;
A
#
# COMPACT_ATOMS: atom_id res chain seq x y z
N MET A 1 -41.53 -4.73 11.78
CA MET A 1 -40.21 -4.60 11.13
C MET A 1 -39.77 -3.14 11.25
N ARG A 2 -38.67 -2.85 11.95
CA ARG A 2 -38.10 -1.49 11.98
C ARG A 2 -37.51 -1.23 10.59
N THR A 3 -37.96 -0.16 9.93
CA THR A 3 -37.23 0.40 8.79
C THR A 3 -35.79 0.68 9.22
N PRO A 4 -34.77 0.23 8.47
CA PRO A 4 -33.38 0.53 8.80
C PRO A 4 -33.23 2.03 8.99
N SER A 5 -32.70 2.46 10.13
CA SER A 5 -32.40 3.88 10.34
C SER A 5 -31.31 4.27 9.34
N GLN A 6 -31.64 5.13 8.38
CA GLN A 6 -30.67 5.67 7.44
C GLN A 6 -29.50 6.32 8.21
N SER A 7 -28.28 6.06 7.74
CA SER A 7 -27.07 6.68 8.28
C SER A 7 -27.22 8.20 8.31
N ALA A 8 -27.00 8.83 9.47
CA ALA A 8 -27.06 10.27 9.63
C ALA A 8 -26.09 11.00 8.68
N LEU A 9 -24.94 10.38 8.38
CA LEU A 9 -23.97 10.89 7.43
C LEU A 9 -24.52 10.92 6.00
N LEU A 10 -25.18 9.83 5.56
CA LEU A 10 -25.80 9.77 4.23
C LEU A 10 -26.96 10.75 4.11
N HIS A 11 -27.75 10.94 5.18
CA HIS A 11 -28.79 11.96 5.21
C HIS A 11 -28.21 13.39 5.11
N ALA A 12 -27.11 13.67 5.82
CA ALA A 12 -26.42 14.96 5.72
C ALA A 12 -25.87 15.20 4.30
N GLN A 13 -25.34 14.16 3.66
CA GLN A 13 -24.86 14.24 2.28
C GLN A 13 -26.02 14.47 1.29
N ALA A 14 -27.11 13.70 1.39
CA ALA A 14 -28.29 13.85 0.54
C ALA A 14 -28.98 15.22 0.69
N SER A 15 -28.92 15.83 1.89
CA SER A 15 -29.43 17.18 2.16
C SER A 15 -28.44 18.32 1.82
N GLY A 16 -27.29 17.99 1.20
CA GLY A 16 -26.28 18.98 0.78
C GLY A 16 -25.48 19.60 1.93
N LYS A 17 -25.59 19.06 3.15
CA LYS A 17 -24.89 19.52 4.35
C LYS A 17 -23.49 18.91 4.50
N ALA A 18 -23.19 17.84 3.77
CA ALA A 18 -21.90 17.17 3.75
C ALA A 18 -21.49 16.80 2.32
N ARG A 19 -20.19 16.73 2.06
CA ARG A 19 -19.60 16.14 0.85
C ARG A 19 -18.66 15.02 1.26
N LEU A 20 -18.84 13.84 0.67
CA LEU A 20 -18.05 12.67 1.00
C LEU A 20 -17.07 12.38 -0.12
N HIS A 21 -15.85 11.96 0.25
CA HIS A 21 -14.86 11.43 -0.68
C HIS A 21 -14.43 10.06 -0.17
N GLY A 22 -14.20 9.13 -1.09
CA GLY A 22 -13.61 7.83 -0.76
C GLY A 22 -12.10 7.90 -0.88
N LEU A 23 -11.39 7.27 0.05
CA LEU A 23 -9.94 7.18 0.01
C LEU A 23 -9.51 5.73 0.23
N PHE A 24 -8.71 5.21 -0.70
CA PHE A 24 -8.11 3.89 -0.61
C PHE A 24 -6.62 4.04 -0.27
N GLY A 25 -6.17 3.40 0.81
CA GLY A 25 -4.77 3.47 1.24
C GLY A 25 -3.82 2.65 0.34
N GLY A 26 -2.55 2.63 0.72
CA GLY A 26 -1.57 1.67 0.18
C GLY A 26 -0.89 0.91 1.30
N GLN A 27 0.17 0.16 0.97
CA GLN A 27 1.02 -0.47 1.97
C GLN A 27 1.72 0.60 2.82
N GLY A 28 1.43 0.59 4.13
CA GLY A 28 1.95 1.54 5.11
C GLY A 28 2.77 0.83 6.19
N ASN A 29 2.70 1.33 7.43
CA ASN A 29 3.41 0.74 8.57
C ASN A 29 2.79 -0.57 9.11
N ASN A 30 1.61 -0.97 8.61
CA ASN A 30 0.90 -2.16 9.09
C ASN A 30 1.44 -3.44 8.44
N LYS A 31 2.02 -4.33 9.23
CA LYS A 31 2.44 -5.67 8.80
C LYS A 31 1.32 -6.72 8.92
N HIS A 32 0.25 -6.39 9.65
CA HIS A 32 -0.84 -7.29 10.04
C HIS A 32 -2.12 -7.04 9.23
N TYR A 33 -2.00 -6.64 7.97
CA TYR A 33 -3.16 -6.38 7.12
C TYR A 33 -3.99 -7.65 6.88
N PHE A 34 -3.38 -8.84 6.97
CA PHE A 34 -4.09 -10.11 6.81
C PHE A 34 -5.03 -10.41 7.99
N ASP A 35 -4.68 -9.98 9.20
CA ASP A 35 -5.56 -10.09 10.37
C ASP A 35 -6.82 -9.22 10.18
N GLU A 36 -6.67 -8.04 9.56
CA GLU A 36 -7.80 -7.19 9.16
C GLU A 36 -8.71 -7.89 8.15
N LEU A 37 -8.12 -8.59 7.16
CA LEU A 37 -8.89 -9.40 6.20
C LEU A 37 -9.64 -10.54 6.89
N ARG A 38 -9.03 -11.20 7.88
CA ARG A 38 -9.70 -12.22 8.69
C ARG A 38 -10.88 -11.65 9.46
N VAL A 39 -10.72 -10.48 10.08
CA VAL A 39 -11.83 -9.78 10.77
C VAL A 39 -12.97 -9.50 9.80
N VAL A 40 -12.69 -9.02 8.58
CA VAL A 40 -13.73 -8.78 7.57
C VAL A 40 -14.43 -10.08 7.16
N TRP A 41 -13.65 -11.13 6.92
CA TRP A 41 -14.15 -12.46 6.54
C TRP A 41 -15.07 -13.04 7.61
N ASP A 42 -14.66 -13.04 8.88
CA ASP A 42 -15.42 -13.64 9.98
C ASP A 42 -16.65 -12.81 10.35
N THR A 43 -16.50 -11.48 10.43
CA THR A 43 -17.57 -10.58 10.89
C THR A 43 -18.67 -10.41 9.85
N TYR A 44 -18.30 -10.35 8.55
CA TYR A 44 -19.22 -10.06 7.46
C TYR A 44 -19.41 -11.25 6.51
N ALA A 45 -19.09 -12.47 6.94
CA ALA A 45 -19.11 -13.69 6.12
C ALA A 45 -20.31 -13.79 5.16
N PRO A 46 -21.58 -13.60 5.58
CA PRO A 46 -22.73 -13.71 4.67
C PRO A 46 -22.70 -12.72 3.48
N SER A 47 -21.99 -11.60 3.62
CA SER A 47 -21.93 -10.52 2.63
C SER A 47 -20.67 -10.56 1.75
N VAL A 48 -19.56 -11.10 2.26
CA VAL A 48 -18.26 -11.03 1.58
C VAL A 48 -17.68 -12.37 1.16
N ARG A 49 -18.20 -13.51 1.65
CA ARG A 49 -17.61 -14.84 1.42
C ARG A 49 -17.44 -15.17 -0.06
N ASP A 50 -18.52 -15.25 -0.82
CA ASP A 50 -18.48 -15.62 -2.25
C ASP A 50 -17.60 -14.67 -3.08
N PHE A 51 -17.56 -13.40 -2.66
CA PHE A 51 -16.73 -12.38 -3.27
C PHE A 51 -15.24 -12.63 -3.02
N ILE A 52 -14.85 -12.84 -1.76
CA ILE A 52 -13.47 -13.17 -1.39
C ILE A 52 -13.04 -14.50 -2.01
N GLU A 53 -13.94 -15.50 -2.06
CA GLU A 53 -13.67 -16.79 -2.72
C GLU A 53 -13.36 -16.61 -4.21
N SER A 54 -14.15 -15.80 -4.91
CA SER A 54 -13.94 -15.49 -6.34
C SER A 54 -12.59 -14.82 -6.56
N LEU A 55 -12.26 -13.79 -5.76
CA LEU A 55 -10.98 -13.08 -5.86
C LEU A 55 -9.79 -13.98 -5.48
N SER A 56 -9.94 -14.82 -4.46
CA SER A 56 -8.92 -15.80 -4.06
C SER A 56 -8.63 -16.79 -5.19
N SER A 57 -9.65 -17.28 -5.89
CA SER A 57 -9.46 -18.19 -7.03
C SER A 57 -8.65 -17.53 -8.14
N VAL A 58 -8.92 -16.26 -8.45
CA VAL A 58 -8.15 -15.50 -9.46
C VAL A 58 -6.69 -15.37 -9.05
N LEU A 59 -6.42 -14.96 -7.81
CA LEU A 59 -5.06 -14.82 -7.30
C LEU A 59 -4.31 -16.15 -7.27
N HIS A 60 -5.00 -17.23 -6.88
CA HIS A 60 -4.42 -18.56 -6.91
C HIS A 60 -3.99 -18.95 -8.33
N THR A 61 -4.86 -18.78 -9.33
CA THR A 61 -4.52 -19.06 -10.74
C THR A 61 -3.36 -18.19 -11.23
N LEU A 62 -3.38 -16.88 -10.95
CA LEU A 62 -2.31 -15.97 -11.35
C LEU A 62 -0.96 -16.37 -10.73
N SER A 63 -0.95 -16.83 -9.48
CA SER A 63 0.28 -17.25 -8.80
C SER A 63 0.95 -18.49 -9.40
N GLN A 64 0.23 -19.26 -10.23
CA GLN A 64 0.74 -20.43 -10.94
C GLN A 64 1.30 -20.08 -12.34
N ASP A 65 1.23 -18.82 -12.77
CA ASP A 65 1.79 -18.40 -14.05
C ASP A 65 3.33 -18.57 -14.03
N GLU A 66 3.85 -19.33 -15.00
CA GLU A 66 5.28 -19.70 -15.08
C GLU A 66 6.22 -18.49 -15.06
N ARG A 67 5.74 -17.30 -15.48
CA ARG A 67 6.54 -16.07 -15.51
C ARG A 67 6.83 -15.51 -14.12
N VAL A 68 6.10 -15.94 -13.09
CA VAL A 68 6.17 -15.40 -11.72
C VAL A 68 6.03 -16.44 -10.61
N ALA A 69 5.75 -17.71 -10.93
CA ALA A 69 5.47 -18.77 -9.97
C ALA A 69 6.59 -19.00 -8.94
N ASP A 70 7.84 -18.71 -9.30
CA ASP A 70 9.01 -18.76 -8.42
C ASP A 70 8.92 -17.83 -7.20
N GLN A 71 8.12 -16.76 -7.31
CA GLN A 71 7.88 -15.80 -6.24
C GLN A 71 6.84 -16.28 -5.21
N TYR A 72 6.20 -17.42 -5.44
CA TYR A 72 5.11 -17.94 -4.60
C TYR A 72 5.41 -19.32 -3.99
N PRO A 73 6.52 -19.52 -3.26
CA PRO A 73 6.85 -20.81 -2.62
C PRO A 73 5.79 -21.31 -1.64
N HIS A 74 4.98 -20.42 -1.06
CA HIS A 74 3.86 -20.78 -0.18
C HIS A 74 2.49 -20.65 -0.89
N GLY A 75 2.48 -20.41 -2.20
CA GLY A 75 1.29 -20.14 -3.00
C GLY A 75 0.60 -18.82 -2.65
N LEU A 76 -0.53 -18.56 -3.32
CA LEU A 76 -1.41 -17.42 -3.03
C LEU A 76 -2.85 -17.89 -2.86
N ASP A 77 -3.06 -18.78 -1.89
CA ASP A 77 -4.37 -19.39 -1.56
C ASP A 77 -4.97 -18.72 -0.32
N VAL A 78 -5.55 -17.54 -0.54
CA VAL A 78 -6.16 -16.69 0.49
C VAL A 78 -7.26 -17.44 1.24
N LEU A 79 -8.07 -18.20 0.50
CA LEU A 79 -9.20 -18.93 1.06
C LEU A 79 -8.76 -20.03 2.01
N ARG A 80 -7.71 -20.78 1.66
CA ARG A 80 -7.10 -21.75 2.58
C ARG A 80 -6.62 -21.06 3.85
N TRP A 81 -5.89 -19.95 3.71
CA TRP A 81 -5.36 -19.21 4.87
C TRP A 81 -6.48 -18.67 5.78
N LEU A 82 -7.58 -18.16 5.22
CA LEU A 82 -8.73 -17.65 5.98
C LEU A 82 -9.53 -18.76 6.68
N ARG A 83 -9.66 -19.94 6.06
CA ARG A 83 -10.42 -21.06 6.63
C ARG A 83 -9.67 -21.79 7.74
N SER A 84 -8.36 -21.68 7.79
CA SER A 84 -7.57 -22.28 8.85
C SER A 84 -7.97 -21.72 10.22
N PRO A 85 -8.25 -22.59 11.21
CA PRO A 85 -8.53 -22.16 12.58
C PRO A 85 -7.39 -21.31 13.12
N GLU A 86 -7.71 -20.34 13.98
CA GLU A 86 -6.72 -19.45 14.58
C GLU A 86 -5.65 -20.24 15.37
N SER A 87 -6.02 -21.38 15.95
CA SER A 87 -5.11 -22.32 16.63
C SER A 87 -4.11 -23.04 15.72
N GLU A 88 -4.39 -23.12 14.41
CA GLU A 88 -3.55 -23.75 13.37
C GLU A 88 -2.98 -22.71 12.40
N SER A 89 -3.25 -21.42 12.66
CA SER A 89 -2.89 -20.30 11.78
C SER A 89 -1.38 -20.17 11.60
N SER A 90 -0.58 -20.48 12.62
CA SER A 90 0.89 -20.41 12.56
C SER A 90 1.54 -21.46 11.65
N GLU A 91 0.82 -22.53 11.30
CA GLU A 91 1.32 -23.56 10.36
C GLU A 91 0.74 -23.41 8.95
N SER A 92 -0.36 -22.67 8.80
CA SER A 92 -1.15 -22.60 7.57
C SER A 92 -1.08 -21.25 6.86
N ILE A 93 -0.89 -20.16 7.60
CA ILE A 93 -0.64 -18.83 7.06
C ILE A 93 0.87 -18.66 6.92
N PRO A 94 1.37 -18.19 5.76
CA PRO A 94 2.78 -17.84 5.62
C PRO A 94 3.21 -16.79 6.65
N ASP A 95 4.51 -16.72 6.92
CA ASP A 95 5.05 -15.71 7.82
C ASP A 95 4.85 -14.28 7.29
N ASN A 96 5.05 -13.30 8.19
CA ASN A 96 4.88 -11.90 7.83
C ASN A 96 5.87 -11.42 6.76
N ASP A 97 7.06 -12.02 6.64
CA ASP A 97 8.04 -11.61 5.62
C ASP A 97 7.53 -12.01 4.22
N TYR A 98 6.88 -13.18 4.09
CA TYR A 98 6.19 -13.57 2.87
C TYR A 98 4.98 -12.68 2.59
N LEU A 99 4.14 -12.43 3.60
CA LEU A 99 2.92 -11.62 3.41
C LEU A 99 3.23 -10.18 2.98
N ILE A 100 4.26 -9.53 3.55
CA ILE A 100 4.63 -8.16 3.17
C ILE A 100 5.38 -8.07 1.83
N SER A 101 5.74 -9.19 1.21
CA SER A 101 6.37 -9.20 -0.12
C SER A 101 5.42 -8.59 -1.15
N ALA A 102 5.92 -7.71 -2.03
CA ALA A 102 5.09 -6.97 -2.96
C ALA A 102 4.20 -7.87 -3.86
N PRO A 103 4.67 -9.04 -4.35
CA PRO A 103 3.85 -9.96 -5.15
C PRO A 103 2.63 -10.51 -4.40
N VAL A 104 2.67 -10.51 -3.07
CA VAL A 104 1.60 -11.01 -2.18
C VAL A 104 0.79 -9.85 -1.60
N SER A 105 1.44 -8.86 -1.02
CA SER A 105 0.78 -7.75 -0.31
C SER A 105 -0.03 -6.85 -1.25
N PHE A 106 0.45 -6.56 -2.46
CA PHE A 106 -0.23 -5.65 -3.38
C PHE A 106 -1.65 -6.14 -3.72
N PRO A 107 -1.83 -7.36 -4.26
CA PRO A 107 -3.16 -7.87 -4.56
C PRO A 107 -4.01 -8.10 -3.30
N LEU A 108 -3.42 -8.53 -2.17
CA LEU A 108 -4.20 -8.80 -0.95
C LEU A 108 -4.69 -7.55 -0.24
N ILE A 109 -3.90 -6.47 -0.22
CA ILE A 109 -4.35 -5.17 0.29
C ILE A 109 -5.48 -4.64 -0.62
N GLY A 110 -5.39 -4.83 -1.94
CA GLY A 110 -6.47 -4.51 -2.85
C GLY A 110 -7.74 -5.31 -2.55
N LEU A 111 -7.62 -6.62 -2.38
CA LEU A 111 -8.72 -7.51 -1.98
C LEU A 111 -9.36 -7.05 -0.66
N LEU A 112 -8.56 -6.76 0.36
CA LEU A 112 -9.01 -6.25 1.65
C LEU A 112 -9.84 -4.96 1.50
N GLN A 113 -9.33 -4.00 0.73
CA GLN A 113 -10.01 -2.73 0.47
C GLN A 113 -11.37 -2.92 -0.22
N LEU A 114 -11.41 -3.81 -1.22
CA LEU A 114 -12.64 -4.15 -1.94
C LEU A 114 -13.64 -4.90 -1.06
N ALA A 115 -13.17 -5.80 -0.20
CA ALA A 115 -13.99 -6.50 0.77
C ALA A 115 -14.60 -5.53 1.80
N HIS A 116 -13.83 -4.56 2.30
CA HIS A 116 -14.34 -3.48 3.15
C HIS A 116 -15.39 -2.63 2.42
N ALA A 117 -15.11 -2.20 1.18
CA ALA A 117 -16.07 -1.44 0.39
C ALA A 117 -17.40 -2.20 0.25
N LYS A 118 -17.34 -3.50 -0.07
CA LYS A 118 -18.52 -4.36 -0.13
C LYS A 118 -19.24 -4.48 1.22
N ALA A 119 -18.51 -4.76 2.31
CA ALA A 119 -19.08 -4.91 3.64
C ALA A 119 -19.80 -3.64 4.13
N VAL A 120 -19.20 -2.46 3.89
CA VAL A 120 -19.79 -1.16 4.24
C VAL A 120 -21.09 -0.93 3.47
N CYS A 121 -21.08 -1.15 2.16
CA CYS A 121 -22.27 -0.97 1.32
C CYS A 121 -23.42 -1.89 1.77
N MET A 122 -23.14 -3.18 1.95
CA MET A 122 -24.11 -4.17 2.41
C MET A 122 -24.67 -3.81 3.78
N SER A 123 -23.82 -3.34 4.71
CA SER A 123 -24.24 -2.91 6.05
C SER A 123 -25.14 -1.67 6.03
N LEU A 124 -24.97 -0.80 5.03
CA LEU A 124 -25.78 0.40 4.82
C LEU A 124 -27.04 0.14 3.97
N GLY A 125 -27.20 -1.08 3.43
CA GLY A 125 -28.30 -1.42 2.53
C GLY A 125 -28.23 -0.67 1.19
N VAL A 126 -27.03 -0.33 0.73
CA VAL A 126 -26.77 0.33 -0.56
C VAL A 126 -25.87 -0.55 -1.41
N GLY A 127 -25.91 -0.39 -2.73
CA GLY A 127 -24.96 -1.02 -3.65
C GLY A 127 -24.10 -0.02 -4.43
N PRO A 128 -23.21 -0.53 -5.29
CA PRO A 128 -22.32 0.26 -6.14
C PRO A 128 -23.04 1.28 -7.04
N GLU A 129 -24.31 1.02 -7.38
CA GLU A 129 -25.16 1.97 -8.11
C GLU A 129 -25.22 3.35 -7.42
N SER A 130 -25.14 3.37 -6.09
CA SER A 130 -25.25 4.57 -5.26
C SER A 130 -23.98 5.40 -5.19
N PHE A 131 -22.81 4.90 -5.64
CA PHE A 131 -21.54 5.60 -5.47
C PHE A 131 -21.52 7.03 -6.03
N PRO A 132 -21.99 7.29 -7.26
CA PRO A 132 -22.02 8.66 -7.81
C PRO A 132 -22.93 9.62 -7.06
N HIS A 133 -23.90 9.09 -6.31
CA HIS A 133 -24.82 9.88 -5.51
C HIS A 133 -24.31 10.14 -4.10
N VAL A 134 -23.42 9.28 -3.58
CA VAL A 134 -22.87 9.37 -2.22
C VAL A 134 -21.55 10.13 -2.21
N PHE A 135 -20.64 9.83 -3.14
CA PHE A 135 -19.29 10.38 -3.17
C PHE A 135 -19.15 11.49 -4.22
N SER A 136 -18.33 12.49 -3.92
CA SER A 136 -17.93 13.54 -4.86
C SER A 136 -16.67 13.17 -5.65
N GLY A 137 -15.93 12.16 -5.19
CA GLY A 137 -14.75 11.61 -5.84
C GLY A 137 -14.14 10.49 -5.01
N LEU A 138 -13.36 9.65 -5.67
CA LEU A 138 -12.54 8.63 -5.03
C LEU A 138 -11.07 9.00 -5.23
N ALA A 139 -10.22 8.67 -4.27
CA ALA A 139 -8.78 8.86 -4.40
C ALA A 139 -8.07 7.62 -3.87
N GLY A 140 -6.83 7.42 -4.28
CA GLY A 140 -6.01 6.33 -3.80
C GLY A 140 -4.58 6.77 -3.50
N HIS A 141 -4.04 6.30 -2.39
CA HIS A 141 -2.63 6.50 -2.04
C HIS A 141 -1.80 5.34 -2.59
N SER A 142 -0.78 5.66 -3.39
CA SER A 142 0.07 4.64 -4.03
C SER A 142 -0.79 3.61 -4.78
N GLN A 143 -0.65 2.31 -4.47
CA GLN A 143 -1.43 1.23 -5.08
C GLN A 143 -2.96 1.38 -4.92
N GLY A 144 -3.44 2.13 -3.91
CA GLY A 144 -4.87 2.35 -3.69
C GLY A 144 -5.57 3.03 -4.86
N VAL A 145 -4.82 3.72 -5.73
CA VAL A 145 -5.38 4.36 -6.93
C VAL A 145 -6.00 3.35 -7.89
N VAL A 146 -5.46 2.13 -7.94
CA VAL A 146 -5.99 1.04 -8.76
C VAL A 146 -7.39 0.64 -8.27
N VAL A 147 -7.55 0.52 -6.95
CA VAL A 147 -8.84 0.20 -6.33
C VAL A 147 -9.82 1.35 -6.52
N ALA A 148 -9.41 2.60 -6.31
CA ALA A 148 -10.25 3.77 -6.52
C ALA A 148 -10.79 3.84 -7.96
N ALA A 149 -9.91 3.65 -8.95
CA ALA A 149 -10.27 3.65 -10.36
C ALA A 149 -11.23 2.51 -10.71
N ALA A 150 -10.97 1.30 -10.23
CA ALA A 150 -11.83 0.15 -10.48
C ALA A 150 -13.23 0.33 -9.85
N VAL A 151 -13.29 0.71 -8.58
CA VAL A 151 -14.54 0.93 -7.84
C VAL A 151 -15.40 2.01 -8.50
N ALA A 152 -14.78 3.05 -9.07
CA ALA A 152 -15.48 4.11 -9.81
C ALA A 152 -16.20 3.62 -11.08
N THR A 153 -15.89 2.43 -11.60
CA THR A 153 -16.55 1.86 -12.80
C THR A 153 -17.81 1.07 -12.46
N ALA A 154 -17.94 0.59 -11.23
CA ALA A 154 -19.00 -0.36 -10.85
C ALA A 154 -20.38 0.32 -10.83
N SER A 155 -21.39 -0.31 -11.43
CA SER A 155 -22.79 0.14 -11.43
C SER A 155 -23.72 -0.75 -10.63
N ASP A 156 -23.28 -1.95 -10.28
CA ASP A 156 -24.01 -2.98 -9.55
C ASP A 156 -23.00 -3.98 -8.97
N TRP A 157 -23.48 -5.03 -8.29
CA TRP A 157 -22.60 -6.02 -7.68
C TRP A 157 -21.84 -6.91 -8.67
N ALA A 158 -22.37 -7.13 -9.87
CA ALA A 158 -21.70 -7.94 -10.89
C ALA A 158 -20.52 -7.16 -11.49
N SER A 159 -20.77 -5.94 -11.94
CA SER A 159 -19.73 -5.01 -12.42
C SER A 159 -18.72 -4.65 -11.32
N PHE A 160 -19.13 -4.63 -10.05
CA PHE A 160 -18.21 -4.48 -8.93
C PHE A 160 -17.26 -5.68 -8.80
N LEU A 161 -17.75 -6.91 -8.96
CA LEU A 161 -16.89 -8.09 -8.99
C LEU A 161 -15.93 -8.06 -10.18
N ASP A 162 -16.40 -7.72 -11.38
CA ASP A 162 -15.54 -7.60 -12.56
C ASP A 162 -14.47 -6.53 -12.39
N ALA A 163 -14.83 -5.37 -11.84
CA ALA A 163 -13.89 -4.30 -11.51
C ALA A 163 -12.88 -4.74 -10.46
N SER A 164 -13.34 -5.50 -9.46
CA SER A 164 -12.49 -6.05 -8.40
C SER A 164 -11.46 -7.03 -8.93
N ILE A 165 -11.87 -7.94 -9.82
CA ILE A 165 -10.98 -8.89 -10.52
C ILE A 165 -9.91 -8.13 -11.30
N LYS A 166 -10.30 -7.09 -12.05
CA LYS A 166 -9.33 -6.23 -12.75
C LYS A 166 -8.35 -5.57 -11.78
N ALA A 167 -8.84 -4.99 -10.70
CA ALA A 167 -8.01 -4.31 -9.71
C ALA A 167 -6.96 -5.24 -9.09
N ILE A 168 -7.37 -6.42 -8.62
CA ILE A 168 -6.42 -7.38 -8.02
C ILE A 168 -5.45 -7.95 -9.05
N THR A 169 -5.86 -8.09 -10.32
CA THR A 169 -4.99 -8.58 -11.40
C THR A 169 -3.93 -7.53 -11.75
N ILE A 170 -4.32 -6.25 -11.85
CA ILE A 170 -3.39 -5.13 -12.03
C ILE A 170 -2.39 -5.08 -10.88
N LEU A 171 -2.89 -5.14 -9.64
CA LEU A 171 -2.04 -5.10 -8.44
C LEU A 171 -1.10 -6.30 -8.33
N PHE A 172 -1.57 -7.49 -8.71
CA PHE A 172 -0.75 -8.70 -8.81
C PHE A 172 0.44 -8.46 -9.74
N TRP A 173 0.19 -8.07 -11.00
CA TRP A 173 1.27 -7.88 -11.98
C TRP A 173 2.21 -6.74 -11.60
N ILE A 174 1.71 -5.64 -11.02
CA ILE A 174 2.56 -4.57 -10.47
C ILE A 174 3.50 -5.13 -9.39
N GLY A 175 2.96 -5.85 -8.40
CA GLY A 175 3.75 -6.43 -7.32
C GLY A 175 4.82 -7.40 -7.83
N SER A 176 4.43 -8.36 -8.67
CA SER A 176 5.31 -9.41 -9.18
C SER A 176 6.40 -8.88 -10.10
N ARG A 177 6.09 -7.96 -11.03
CA ARG A 177 7.10 -7.44 -11.97
C ARG A 177 8.05 -6.46 -11.32
N CYS A 178 7.57 -5.60 -10.43
CA CYS A 178 8.45 -4.71 -9.68
C CYS A 178 9.40 -5.50 -8.77
N GLN A 179 8.92 -6.58 -8.15
CA GLN A 179 9.77 -7.43 -7.31
C GLN A 179 10.84 -8.18 -8.14
N GLN A 180 10.49 -8.65 -9.34
CA GLN A 180 11.46 -9.29 -10.25
C GLN A 180 12.52 -8.32 -10.74
N VAL A 181 12.15 -7.08 -11.05
CA VAL A 181 13.09 -6.07 -11.56
C VAL A 181 14.01 -5.57 -10.46
N PHE A 182 13.49 -5.43 -9.24
CA PHE A 182 14.25 -4.86 -8.14
C PHE A 182 15.16 -5.91 -7.49
N HIS A 183 16.38 -6.02 -8.02
CA HIS A 183 17.46 -6.79 -7.40
C HIS A 183 18.29 -5.87 -6.51
N GLN A 184 18.26 -6.09 -5.19
CA GLN A 184 19.16 -5.40 -4.27
C GLN A 184 19.97 -6.38 -3.44
N HIS A 185 21.17 -5.94 -3.07
CA HIS A 185 21.94 -6.58 -2.01
C HIS A 185 21.50 -6.02 -0.68
N SER A 186 21.03 -6.88 0.21
CA SER A 186 20.73 -6.50 1.58
C SER A 186 21.92 -5.83 2.26
N VAL A 187 21.61 -5.00 3.25
CA VAL A 187 22.61 -4.55 4.23
C VAL A 187 23.22 -5.76 4.96
N SER A 188 24.41 -5.58 5.56
CA SER A 188 25.00 -6.65 6.39
C SER A 188 24.10 -6.94 7.60
N GLU A 189 24.14 -8.16 8.13
CA GLU A 189 23.38 -8.53 9.33
C GLU A 189 23.73 -7.66 10.55
N GLU A 190 24.95 -7.17 10.62
CA GLU A 190 25.40 -6.22 11.65
C GLU A 190 24.68 -4.88 11.50
N MET A 191 24.72 -4.28 10.31
CA MET A 191 24.03 -3.03 9.99
C MET A 191 22.51 -3.15 10.17
N ALA A 192 21.92 -4.28 9.77
CA ALA A 192 20.49 -4.52 9.97
C ALA A 192 20.11 -4.51 11.46
N ARG A 193 20.92 -5.18 12.30
CA ARG A 193 20.72 -5.20 13.75
C ARG A 193 20.92 -3.83 14.39
N GLU A 194 21.91 -3.06 13.93
CA GLU A 194 22.13 -1.68 14.39
C GLU A 194 20.92 -0.80 14.07
N LEU A 195 20.46 -0.78 12.81
CA LEU A 195 19.29 0.00 12.39
C LEU A 195 18.01 -0.36 13.17
N GLU A 196 17.81 -1.65 13.46
CA GLU A 196 16.69 -2.10 14.28
C GLU A 196 16.82 -1.67 15.74
N SER A 197 18.00 -1.81 16.33
CA SER A 197 18.31 -1.41 17.71
C SER A 197 18.16 0.11 17.91
N ASP A 198 18.51 0.90 16.90
CA ASP A 198 18.39 2.36 16.90
C ASP A 198 16.94 2.84 16.65
N GLY A 199 16.01 1.90 16.43
CA GLY A 199 14.59 2.18 16.32
C GLY A 199 14.11 2.55 14.91
N HIS A 200 14.96 2.43 13.89
CA HIS A 200 14.58 2.65 12.48
C HIS A 200 13.79 1.48 11.90
N GLY A 201 13.87 0.30 12.53
CA GLY A 201 13.22 -0.93 12.09
C GLY A 201 13.99 -1.68 11.01
N LYS A 202 13.44 -2.84 10.58
CA LYS A 202 14.05 -3.71 9.58
C LYS A 202 14.29 -2.95 8.27
N ALA A 203 15.53 -3.00 7.79
CA ALA A 203 15.94 -2.34 6.54
C ALA A 203 15.02 -2.74 5.38
N SER A 204 14.64 -1.76 4.58
CA SER A 204 13.78 -1.93 3.41
C SER A 204 14.05 -0.83 2.37
N PRO A 205 13.57 -0.97 1.13
CA PRO A 205 13.80 0.01 0.08
C PRO A 205 12.91 1.27 0.16
N MET A 206 12.18 1.48 1.26
CA MET A 206 11.37 2.68 1.48
C MET A 206 11.49 3.19 2.92
N LEU A 207 11.89 4.46 3.08
CA LEU A 207 12.13 5.11 4.37
C LEU A 207 11.15 6.26 4.60
N ALA A 208 10.34 6.21 5.65
CA ALA A 208 9.59 7.36 6.12
C ALA A 208 10.53 8.34 6.84
N VAL A 209 10.46 9.63 6.46
CA VAL A 209 11.22 10.72 7.07
C VAL A 209 10.24 11.82 7.47
N VAL A 210 10.11 12.06 8.77
CA VAL A 210 9.20 13.08 9.33
C VAL A 210 9.97 14.18 10.04
N ASN A 211 9.33 15.33 10.28
CA ASN A 211 9.90 16.50 10.96
C ASN A 211 11.08 17.16 10.22
N ILE A 212 11.06 17.14 8.88
CA ILE A 212 12.07 17.79 8.04
C ILE A 212 11.39 18.62 6.93
N GLN A 213 11.99 19.73 6.51
CA GLN A 213 11.50 20.45 5.32
C GLN A 213 11.93 19.73 4.03
N ARG A 214 11.07 19.74 3.01
CA ARG A 214 11.36 19.14 1.70
C ARG A 214 12.72 19.55 1.13
N ARG A 215 13.02 20.85 1.12
CA ARG A 215 14.29 21.38 0.60
C ARG A 215 15.51 20.85 1.35
N GLN A 216 15.41 20.65 2.66
CA GLN A 216 16.49 20.10 3.46
C GLN A 216 16.72 18.63 3.12
N LEU A 217 15.64 17.84 3.03
CA LEU A 217 15.71 16.43 2.65
C LEU A 217 16.28 16.26 1.23
N GLU A 218 15.82 17.07 0.27
CA GLU A 218 16.32 17.07 -1.12
C GLU A 218 17.83 17.37 -1.18
N ALA A 219 18.33 18.33 -0.40
CA ALA A 219 19.75 18.65 -0.36
C ALA A 219 20.61 17.49 0.16
N VAL A 220 20.13 16.78 1.21
CA VAL A 220 20.84 15.60 1.75
C VAL A 220 20.85 14.47 0.73
N ILE A 221 19.69 14.17 0.12
CA ILE A 221 19.58 13.12 -0.91
C ILE A 221 20.46 13.45 -2.12
N GLN A 222 20.47 14.70 -2.58
CA GLN A 222 21.30 15.13 -3.70
C GLN A 222 22.79 14.96 -3.39
N GLY A 223 23.23 15.32 -2.18
CA GLY A 223 24.62 15.13 -1.75
C GLY A 223 25.04 13.65 -1.74
N LEU A 224 24.14 12.75 -1.30
CA LEU A 224 24.40 11.31 -1.34
C LEU A 224 24.45 10.77 -2.77
N ASN A 225 23.51 11.15 -3.62
CA ASN A 225 23.43 10.65 -5.00
C ASN A 225 24.61 11.10 -5.88
N GLN A 226 25.27 12.22 -5.58
CA GLN A 226 26.45 12.70 -6.33
C GLN A 226 27.60 11.70 -6.37
N GLY A 227 27.77 10.90 -5.32
CA GLY A 227 28.82 9.88 -5.23
C GLY A 227 28.40 8.49 -5.71
N LEU A 228 27.16 8.32 -6.17
CA LEU A 228 26.57 7.02 -6.46
C LEU A 228 26.16 6.89 -7.94
N PRO A 229 26.28 5.69 -8.54
CA PRO A 229 25.67 5.41 -9.83
C PRO A 229 24.14 5.45 -9.75
N SER A 230 23.46 5.66 -10.88
CA SER A 230 22.01 5.91 -10.95
C SER A 230 21.14 4.76 -10.42
N ASP A 231 21.60 3.52 -10.55
CA ASP A 231 20.97 2.31 -10.00
C ASP A 231 21.02 2.26 -8.46
N LYS A 232 21.76 3.18 -7.82
CA LYS A 232 21.88 3.29 -6.37
C LYS A 232 21.28 4.56 -5.79
N HIS A 233 20.63 5.38 -6.61
CA HIS A 233 20.06 6.64 -6.16
C HIS A 233 18.85 6.44 -5.26
N ALA A 234 18.69 7.36 -4.32
CA ALA A 234 17.46 7.53 -3.55
C ALA A 234 16.69 8.75 -4.06
N SER A 235 15.36 8.73 -3.97
CA SER A 235 14.50 9.85 -4.36
C SER A 235 13.31 9.98 -3.42
N ILE A 236 12.81 11.21 -3.25
CA ILE A 236 11.53 11.42 -2.55
C ILE A 236 10.42 10.81 -3.40
N ALA A 237 9.83 9.73 -2.90
CA ALA A 237 8.76 8.97 -3.52
C ALA A 237 7.38 9.56 -3.20
N LEU A 238 7.17 9.96 -1.94
CA LEU A 238 5.88 10.47 -1.47
C LEU A 238 6.08 11.73 -0.63
N ALA A 239 5.17 12.69 -0.81
CA ALA A 239 5.02 13.85 0.06
C ALA A 239 3.65 13.77 0.75
N ASN A 240 3.61 13.08 1.90
CA ASN A 240 2.37 12.86 2.65
C ASN A 240 1.92 14.11 3.41
N SER A 241 2.86 14.99 3.77
CA SER A 241 2.57 16.33 4.28
C SER A 241 3.74 17.27 4.00
N ILE A 242 3.64 18.53 4.44
CA ILE A 242 4.73 19.52 4.34
C ILE A 242 5.99 19.13 5.14
N TYR A 243 5.87 18.21 6.10
CA TYR A 243 6.97 17.72 6.95
C TYR A 243 7.05 16.19 7.05
N SER A 244 6.36 15.47 6.16
CA SER A 244 6.31 14.00 6.17
C SER A 244 6.49 13.47 4.75
N PHE A 245 7.58 12.76 4.54
CA PHE A 245 8.00 12.26 3.24
C PHE A 245 8.31 10.77 3.32
N VAL A 246 8.26 10.11 2.17
CA VAL A 246 8.84 8.77 2.00
C VAL A 246 9.91 8.85 0.92
N VAL A 247 11.07 8.28 1.22
CA VAL A 247 12.20 8.18 0.30
C VAL A 247 12.33 6.74 -0.16
N SER A 248 12.41 6.52 -1.46
CA SER A 248 12.63 5.20 -2.07
C SER A 248 14.06 5.10 -2.58
N GLY A 249 14.66 3.92 -2.44
CA GLY A 249 16.02 3.63 -2.91
C GLY A 249 16.54 2.32 -2.33
N PRO A 250 17.76 1.89 -2.68
CA PRO A 250 18.33 0.68 -2.09
C PRO A 250 18.55 0.81 -0.59
N GLU A 251 18.43 -0.30 0.15
CA GLU A 251 18.59 -0.31 1.62
C GLU A 251 19.87 0.37 2.10
N ARG A 252 21.00 0.12 1.42
CA ARG A 252 22.30 0.73 1.77
C ARG A 252 22.32 2.25 1.61
N THR A 253 21.69 2.76 0.54
CA THR A 253 21.59 4.20 0.31
C THR A 253 20.69 4.85 1.36
N LEU A 254 19.60 4.18 1.74
CA LEU A 254 18.69 4.66 2.79
C LEU A 254 19.34 4.60 4.18
N ALA A 255 20.17 3.59 4.47
CA ALA A 255 20.97 3.55 5.70
C ALA A 255 21.97 4.71 5.77
N ALA A 256 22.66 5.01 4.67
CA ALA A 256 23.54 6.18 4.59
C ALA A 256 22.78 7.51 4.75
N LEU A 257 21.55 7.58 4.24
CA LEU A 257 20.66 8.72 4.45
C LEU A 257 20.32 8.91 5.94
N ILE A 258 19.98 7.84 6.66
CA ILE A 258 19.74 7.90 8.11
C ILE A 258 20.97 8.45 8.83
N GLN A 259 22.15 7.87 8.61
CA GLN A 259 23.40 8.31 9.23
C GLN A 259 23.70 9.79 8.96
N THR A 260 23.44 10.26 7.73
CA THR A 260 23.65 11.67 7.36
C THR A 260 22.64 12.60 8.04
N LEU A 261 21.38 12.18 8.14
CA LEU A 261 20.34 12.91 8.85
C LEU A 261 20.65 12.97 10.35
N ASP A 262 21.09 11.88 10.97
CA ASP A 262 21.42 11.85 12.39
C ASP A 262 22.67 12.68 12.72
N ALA A 263 23.69 12.65 11.86
CA ALA A 263 24.89 13.48 12.03
C ALA A 263 24.60 14.99 11.89
N THR A 264 23.63 15.36 11.06
CA THR A 264 23.21 16.75 10.88
C THR A 264 22.17 17.20 11.90
N SER A 265 21.45 16.25 12.50
CA SER A 265 20.55 16.44 13.62
C SER A 265 21.35 16.72 14.89
N GLY A 266 21.25 17.93 15.42
CA GLY A 266 22.00 18.33 16.61
C GLY A 266 21.11 18.76 17.76
N GLY A 267 20.12 17.94 18.08
CA GLY A 267 19.30 18.12 19.27
C GLY A 267 19.52 16.95 20.22
N ASP A 268 20.19 17.20 21.35
CA ASP A 268 19.86 16.44 22.55
C ASP A 268 18.34 16.64 22.78
N PRO A 269 17.52 15.59 22.89
CA PRO A 269 16.09 15.73 23.21
C PRO A 269 15.86 16.51 24.52
N ARG A 270 16.91 16.67 25.35
CA ARG A 270 16.95 17.43 26.60
C ARG A 270 17.54 18.84 26.46
N ALA A 271 17.91 19.27 25.26
CA ALA A 271 18.41 20.63 25.03
C ALA A 271 17.31 21.63 25.44
N PRO A 272 17.57 22.48 26.45
CA PRO A 272 16.52 23.21 27.14
C PRO A 272 15.81 24.20 26.21
N ALA A 273 14.57 24.57 26.58
CA ALA A 273 13.72 25.59 25.95
C ALA A 273 14.37 26.99 25.78
N ARG A 274 15.67 27.13 26.05
CA ARG A 274 16.50 28.34 25.98
C ARG A 274 17.18 28.57 24.63
N VAL A 275 17.11 27.65 23.65
CA VAL A 275 17.62 27.90 22.29
C VAL A 275 16.55 28.64 21.45
N PRO A 276 16.87 29.82 20.88
CA PRO A 276 15.98 30.54 19.98
C PRO A 276 15.50 29.65 18.84
N TYR A 277 14.25 29.81 18.41
CA TYR A 277 13.65 28.98 17.35
C TYR A 277 14.50 28.92 16.08
N SER A 278 15.12 30.04 15.68
CA SER A 278 16.01 30.14 14.50
C SER A 278 17.34 29.36 14.63
N GLN A 279 17.71 28.94 15.84
CA GLN A 279 18.94 28.18 16.13
C GLN A 279 18.67 26.72 16.48
N ARG A 280 17.38 26.31 16.54
CA ARG A 280 17.02 24.91 16.76
C ARG A 280 17.29 24.13 15.48
N LYS A 281 18.07 23.06 15.59
CA LYS A 281 18.25 22.10 14.51
C LYS A 281 16.97 21.27 14.37
N ALA A 282 16.64 20.89 13.14
CA ALA A 282 15.58 19.92 12.90
C ALA A 282 15.96 18.59 13.60
N SER A 283 14.94 17.88 14.07
CA SER A 283 15.08 16.53 14.61
C SER A 283 14.20 15.60 13.76
N PRO A 284 14.67 15.23 12.55
CA PRO A 284 13.98 14.28 11.72
C PRO A 284 13.83 12.96 12.47
N THR A 285 12.75 12.24 12.19
CA THR A 285 12.58 10.86 12.64
C THR A 285 12.46 9.99 11.42
N THR A 286 13.21 8.89 11.39
CA THR A 286 13.33 8.00 10.26
C THR A 286 12.87 6.60 10.65
N ARG A 287 12.08 5.96 9.79
CA ARG A 287 11.59 4.58 9.99
C ARG A 287 11.40 3.87 8.67
N PHE A 288 11.95 2.68 8.52
CA PHE A 288 11.73 1.84 7.35
C PHE A 288 10.28 1.36 7.28
N LEU A 289 9.73 1.38 6.07
CA LEU A 289 8.39 0.88 5.78
C LEU A 289 8.46 -0.62 5.48
N PRO A 290 7.49 -1.44 5.90
CA PRO A 290 7.47 -2.87 5.62
C PRO A 290 7.03 -3.14 4.17
N ILE A 291 7.86 -2.76 3.19
CA ILE A 291 7.64 -2.88 1.75
C ILE A 291 8.93 -3.42 1.13
N THR A 292 8.83 -4.28 0.13
CA THR A 292 9.97 -5.03 -0.46
C THR A 292 10.43 -4.49 -1.82
N ILE A 293 9.78 -3.44 -2.33
CA ILE A 293 10.13 -2.73 -3.56
C ILE A 293 10.17 -1.19 -3.33
N PRO A 294 11.04 -0.44 -4.02
CA PRO A 294 11.13 1.01 -3.92
C PRO A 294 10.05 1.69 -4.77
N CYS A 295 8.81 1.79 -4.27
CA CYS A 295 7.73 2.40 -5.06
C CYS A 295 8.01 3.86 -5.43
N HIS A 296 7.46 4.32 -6.56
CA HIS A 296 7.56 5.72 -7.03
C HIS A 296 9.00 6.20 -7.26
N CYS A 297 9.86 5.36 -7.82
CA CYS A 297 11.20 5.76 -8.26
C CYS A 297 11.60 5.09 -9.58
N SER A 298 12.64 5.64 -10.21
CA SER A 298 13.15 5.18 -11.50
C SER A 298 13.78 3.79 -11.48
N LEU A 299 14.05 3.23 -10.30
CA LEU A 299 14.59 1.87 -10.16
C LEU A 299 13.60 0.80 -10.64
N LEU A 300 12.32 1.15 -10.79
CA LEU A 300 11.26 0.26 -11.28
C LEU A 300 10.87 0.51 -12.74
N ASP A 301 11.57 1.40 -13.46
CA ASP A 301 11.19 1.79 -14.84
C ASP A 301 11.16 0.59 -15.80
N SER A 302 12.06 -0.37 -15.63
CA SER A 302 12.10 -1.59 -16.47
C SER A 302 10.94 -2.56 -16.19
N ALA A 303 10.19 -2.39 -15.10
CA ALA A 303 8.99 -3.18 -14.83
C ALA A 303 7.79 -2.71 -15.69
N LEU A 304 7.74 -1.43 -16.05
CA LEU A 304 6.63 -0.84 -16.81
C LEU A 304 6.29 -1.59 -18.11
N PRO A 305 7.25 -1.84 -19.05
CA PRO A 305 6.92 -2.54 -20.28
C PRO A 305 6.47 -4.00 -20.06
N LEU A 306 6.92 -4.64 -18.96
CA LEU A 306 6.50 -6.00 -18.60
C LEU A 306 5.04 -5.97 -18.13
N ILE A 307 4.71 -5.07 -17.20
CA ILE A 307 3.36 -4.89 -16.67
C ILE A 307 2.38 -4.54 -17.80
N ASP A 308 2.76 -3.62 -18.69
CA ASP A 308 1.94 -3.25 -19.85
C ASP A 308 1.69 -4.45 -20.77
N SER A 309 2.69 -5.30 -20.98
CA SER A 309 2.54 -6.51 -21.79
C SER A 309 1.62 -7.53 -21.12
N ASP A 310 1.72 -7.70 -19.79
CA ASP A 310 0.90 -8.65 -19.05
C ASP A 310 -0.57 -8.21 -19.00
N LEU A 311 -0.83 -6.89 -18.95
CA LEU A 311 -2.18 -6.34 -18.81
C LEU A 311 -2.88 -6.03 -20.14
N ARG A 312 -2.14 -5.96 -21.26
CA ARG A 312 -2.62 -5.46 -22.57
C ARG A 312 -3.96 -6.06 -23.02
N GLU A 313 -4.13 -7.36 -22.83
CA GLU A 313 -5.33 -8.10 -23.27
C GLU A 313 -6.29 -8.42 -22.11
N ILE A 314 -5.88 -8.15 -20.87
CA ILE A 314 -6.58 -8.61 -19.66
C ILE A 314 -7.36 -7.47 -19.01
N CYS A 315 -6.81 -6.25 -18.98
CA CYS A 315 -7.34 -5.17 -18.15
C CYS A 315 -7.25 -3.81 -18.85
N SER A 316 -8.40 -3.21 -19.16
CA SER A 316 -8.51 -1.80 -19.55
C SER A 316 -9.62 -1.11 -18.77
N ILE A 317 -9.31 0.06 -18.20
CA ILE A 317 -10.25 0.95 -17.52
C ILE A 317 -10.22 2.30 -18.24
N PRO A 318 -11.02 2.48 -19.32
CA PRO A 318 -11.05 3.74 -20.03
C PRO A 318 -11.72 4.84 -19.19
N ALA A 319 -11.26 6.08 -19.32
CA ALA A 319 -11.83 7.21 -18.56
C ALA A 319 -13.34 7.39 -18.78
N SER A 320 -13.86 6.99 -19.96
CA SER A 320 -15.27 7.11 -20.32
C SER A 320 -16.22 6.25 -19.48
N ILE A 321 -15.70 5.22 -18.79
CA ILE A 321 -16.53 4.35 -17.93
C ILE A 321 -16.45 4.72 -16.45
N LEU A 322 -15.63 5.71 -16.08
CA LEU A 322 -15.57 6.21 -14.71
C LEU A 322 -16.85 6.98 -14.39
N ARG A 323 -17.58 6.54 -13.38
CA ARG A 323 -18.84 7.16 -12.93
C ARG A 323 -18.60 8.28 -11.90
N LEU A 324 -17.35 8.44 -11.44
CA LEU A 324 -16.89 9.37 -10.42
C LEU A 324 -15.53 9.95 -10.81
N PRO A 325 -15.20 11.18 -10.38
CA PRO A 325 -13.81 11.64 -10.41
C PRO A 325 -12.90 10.72 -9.60
N VAL A 326 -11.75 10.38 -10.18
CA VAL A 326 -10.67 9.58 -9.57
C VAL A 326 -9.36 10.35 -9.69
#